data_AF-A0A924AK99-F1
#
_entry.id   AF-A0A924AK99-F1
#
_cell.length_a   1.000
_cell.length_b   1.000
_cell.length_c   1.000
_cell.angle_alpha   90.00
_cell.angle_beta   90.00
_cell.angle_gamma   90.00
#
_symmetry.space_group_name_H-M   'P 1'
#
loop_
_entity.id
_entity.type
_entity.pdbx_description
1 polymer ?
#
loop_
_entity_poly.entity_id
_entity_poly.type
_entity_poly.pdbx_seq_one_letter_code
_entity_poly.pdbx_strand_id
1 'polypeptide(L)'
;MTLSNLWAYLRERFPPVNMALFAVIFLTVRAVARTVPGADTAPWGVAEWGGVGATIAFFFHLRVFDEHKDFALDALNHPQRVLQTGRITLGQLRGLARLIRASYICSSLRCFAVSAICISRASRTSYCHVE
;
A
#
# COMPACT_ATOMS: atom_id res chain seq x y z
N MET A 1 -15.88 0.26 14.02
CA MET A 1 -16.26 -0.65 12.91
C MET A 1 -16.15 -2.07 13.40
N THR A 2 -17.18 -2.90 13.22
CA THR A 2 -17.06 -4.34 13.45
C THR A 2 -16.32 -4.98 12.27
N LEU A 3 -15.50 -6.00 12.54
CA LEU A 3 -14.67 -6.67 11.53
C LEU A 3 -15.51 -7.32 10.42
N SER A 4 -16.71 -7.80 10.77
CA SER A 4 -17.68 -8.38 9.84
C SER A 4 -18.18 -7.37 8.80
N ASN A 5 -18.47 -6.14 9.20
CA ASN A 5 -18.92 -5.08 8.29
C ASN A 5 -17.80 -4.65 7.34
N LEU A 6 -16.57 -4.52 7.85
CA LEU A 6 -15.40 -4.22 7.02
C LEU A 6 -15.18 -5.33 5.98
N TRP A 7 -15.30 -6.59 6.39
CA TRP A 7 -15.13 -7.72 5.48
C TRP A 7 -16.23 -7.81 4.42
N ALA A 8 -17.48 -7.52 4.78
CA ALA A 8 -18.59 -7.44 3.83
C ALA A 8 -18.33 -6.35 2.77
N TYR A 9 -17.87 -5.17 3.21
CA TYR A 9 -17.48 -4.09 2.32
C TYR A 9 -16.30 -4.47 1.40
N LEU A 10 -15.26 -5.08 1.96
CA LEU A 10 -14.12 -5.55 1.17
C LEU A 10 -14.55 -6.58 0.14
N ARG A 11 -15.45 -7.51 0.47
CA ARG A 11 -15.93 -8.51 -0.49
C ARG A 11 -16.75 -7.91 -1.64
N GLU A 12 -17.56 -6.89 -1.35
CA GLU A 12 -18.37 -6.21 -2.36
C GLU A 12 -17.51 -5.32 -3.29
N ARG A 13 -16.54 -4.59 -2.74
CA ARG A 13 -15.72 -3.62 -3.49
C ARG A 13 -14.40 -4.14 -4.01
N PHE A 14 -13.82 -5.11 -3.32
CA PHE A 14 -12.55 -5.76 -3.61
C PHE A 14 -12.74 -7.29 -3.66
N PRO A 15 -13.22 -7.81 -4.81
CA PRO A 15 -13.12 -9.23 -5.08
C PRO A 15 -11.66 -9.67 -4.86
N PRO A 16 -11.40 -10.80 -4.19
CA PRO A 16 -10.03 -11.29 -3.95
C PRO A 16 -9.20 -11.38 -5.24
N VAL A 17 -9.86 -11.63 -6.37
CA VAL A 17 -9.28 -11.66 -7.72
C VAL A 17 -8.67 -10.31 -8.10
N ASN A 18 -9.34 -9.20 -7.80
CA ASN A 18 -8.81 -7.86 -8.11
C ASN A 18 -7.62 -7.51 -7.22
N MET A 19 -7.59 -8.02 -5.98
CA MET A 19 -6.43 -7.85 -5.12
C MET A 19 -5.20 -8.60 -5.67
N ALA A 20 -5.40 -9.78 -6.27
CA ALA A 20 -4.32 -10.52 -6.93
C ALA A 20 -3.75 -9.78 -8.14
N LEU A 21 -4.59 -9.06 -8.90
CA LEU A 21 -4.11 -8.22 -10.01
C LEU A 21 -3.15 -7.12 -9.56
N PHE A 22 -3.36 -6.52 -8.39
CA PHE A 22 -2.42 -5.53 -7.84
C PHE A 22 -1.06 -6.14 -7.49
N ALA A 23 -1.04 -7.40 -7.03
CA ALA A 23 0.20 -8.13 -6.83
C ALA A 23 0.92 -8.35 -8.17
N VAL A 24 0.20 -8.76 -9.22
CA VAL A 24 0.77 -8.93 -10.57
C VAL A 24 1.39 -7.62 -11.08
N ILE A 25 0.73 -6.48 -10.90
CA ILE A 25 1.30 -5.16 -11.27
C ILE A 25 2.60 -4.89 -10.52
N PHE A 26 2.66 -5.18 -9.23
CA PHE A 26 3.90 -5.04 -8.47
C PHE A 26 5.01 -5.95 -9.02
N LEU A 27 4.68 -7.22 -9.32
CA LEU A 27 5.63 -8.18 -9.89
C LEU A 27 6.19 -7.73 -11.23
N THR A 28 5.35 -7.20 -12.12
CA THR A 28 5.79 -6.73 -13.44
C THR A 28 6.68 -5.49 -13.33
N VAL A 29 6.30 -4.52 -12.50
CA VAL A 29 7.14 -3.33 -12.25
C VAL A 29 8.48 -3.74 -11.64
N ARG A 30 8.50 -4.68 -10.70
CA ARG A 30 9.74 -5.21 -10.11
C ARG A 30 10.60 -5.95 -11.13
N ALA A 31 9.99 -6.74 -12.01
CA ALA A 31 10.72 -7.46 -13.05
C ALA A 31 11.43 -6.49 -14.00
N VAL A 32 10.75 -5.41 -14.41
CA VAL A 32 11.34 -4.35 -15.26
C VAL A 32 12.39 -3.53 -14.48
N ALA A 33 12.14 -3.20 -13.21
CA ALA A 33 13.11 -2.45 -12.41
C ALA A 33 14.45 -3.19 -12.26
N ARG A 34 14.44 -4.52 -12.31
CA ARG A 34 15.65 -5.37 -12.26
C ARG A 34 16.45 -5.44 -13.55
N THR A 35 15.87 -5.04 -14.68
CA THR A 35 16.62 -5.01 -15.94
C THR A 35 17.45 -3.73 -16.10
N VAL A 36 17.32 -2.77 -15.17
CA VAL A 36 18.04 -1.50 -15.20
C VAL A 36 19.49 -1.71 -14.71
N PRO A 37 20.52 -1.18 -15.41
CA PRO A 37 21.90 -1.24 -14.94
C PRO A 37 22.07 -0.61 -13.56
N GLY A 38 22.75 -1.31 -12.64
CA GLY A 38 22.91 -0.89 -11.25
C GLY A 38 21.72 -1.20 -10.33
N ALA A 39 20.72 -1.95 -10.82
CA ALA A 39 19.63 -2.43 -9.99
C ALA A 39 20.11 -3.47 -8.97
N ASP A 40 19.53 -3.37 -7.77
CA ASP A 40 19.85 -4.24 -6.64
C ASP A 40 19.36 -5.68 -6.93
N THR A 41 20.27 -6.65 -6.87
CA THR A 41 19.98 -8.08 -7.10
C THR A 41 19.56 -8.80 -5.83
N ALA A 42 19.28 -8.06 -4.75
CA ALA A 42 18.89 -8.59 -3.46
C ALA A 42 17.80 -9.68 -3.58
N PRO A 43 17.88 -10.78 -2.83
CA PRO A 43 16.85 -11.83 -2.85
C PRO A 43 15.51 -11.31 -2.33
N TRP A 44 14.44 -12.07 -2.58
CA TRP A 44 13.10 -11.73 -2.10
C TRP A 44 13.09 -11.58 -0.58
N GLY A 45 12.75 -10.39 -0.08
CA GLY A 45 12.82 -10.05 1.33
C GLY A 45 11.56 -9.36 1.85
N VAL A 46 11.69 -8.80 3.05
CA VAL A 46 10.62 -8.08 3.74
C VAL A 46 10.25 -6.80 2.98
N ALA A 47 11.19 -6.21 2.25
CA ALA A 47 10.97 -5.03 1.43
C ALA A 47 9.96 -5.30 0.30
N GLU A 48 10.03 -6.46 -0.36
CA GLU A 48 9.09 -6.86 -1.41
C GLU A 48 7.69 -7.07 -0.87
N TRP A 49 7.56 -7.75 0.27
CA TRP A 49 6.26 -7.92 0.93
C TRP A 49 5.67 -6.56 1.33
N GLY A 50 6.52 -5.65 1.82
CA GLY A 50 6.15 -4.26 2.08
C GLY A 50 5.71 -3.52 0.80
N GLY A 51 6.38 -3.76 -0.32
CA GLY A 51 6.06 -3.19 -1.63
C GLY A 51 4.69 -3.65 -2.15
N VAL A 52 4.41 -4.96 -2.11
CA VAL A 52 3.09 -5.51 -2.45
C VAL A 52 1.99 -4.90 -1.57
N GLY A 53 2.22 -4.85 -0.25
CA GLY A 53 1.30 -4.23 0.70
C GLY A 53 1.06 -2.75 0.42
N ALA A 54 2.11 -2.00 0.07
CA ALA A 54 2.02 -0.59 -0.28
C ALA A 54 1.24 -0.37 -1.58
N THR A 55 1.43 -1.20 -2.60
CA THR A 55 0.66 -1.14 -3.85
C THR A 55 -0.83 -1.39 -3.59
N ILE A 56 -1.16 -2.42 -2.81
CA ILE A 56 -2.56 -2.71 -2.44
C ILE A 56 -3.15 -1.54 -1.64
N ALA A 57 -2.42 -0.99 -0.68
CA ALA A 57 -2.86 0.15 0.12
C ALA A 57 -3.07 1.42 -0.71
N PHE A 58 -2.22 1.65 -1.72
CA PHE A 58 -2.36 2.77 -2.65
C PHE A 58 -3.65 2.68 -3.45
N PHE A 59 -3.92 1.54 -4.09
CA PHE A 59 -5.17 1.32 -4.82
C PHE A 59 -6.40 1.35 -3.91
N PHE A 60 -6.30 0.83 -2.69
CA PHE A 60 -7.34 0.95 -1.68
C PHE A 60 -7.66 2.43 -1.40
N HIS A 61 -6.64 3.28 -1.28
CA HIS A 61 -6.84 4.70 -1.04
C HIS A 61 -7.55 5.42 -2.20
N LEU A 62 -7.17 5.11 -3.44
CA LEU A 62 -7.83 5.65 -4.63
C LEU A 62 -9.32 5.28 -4.63
N ARG A 63 -9.65 4.03 -4.26
CA ARG A 63 -11.04 3.58 -4.14
C ARG A 63 -11.82 4.33 -3.07
N VAL A 64 -11.24 4.54 -1.89
CA VAL A 64 -11.89 5.31 -0.81
C VAL A 64 -12.16 6.75 -1.24
N PHE A 65 -11.30 7.32 -2.09
CA PHE A 65 -11.52 8.63 -2.69
C PHE A 65 -12.66 8.61 -3.70
N ASP A 66 -12.71 7.59 -4.56
CA ASP A 66 -13.80 7.35 -5.52
C ASP A 66 -15.16 7.29 -4.81
N GLU A 67 -15.24 6.61 -3.66
CA GLU A 67 -16.47 6.52 -2.87
C GLU A 67 -16.90 7.84 -2.23
N HIS A 68 -15.96 8.74 -1.91
CA HIS A 68 -16.33 10.08 -1.45
C HIS A 68 -16.85 10.94 -2.60
N LYS A 69 -16.25 10.80 -3.77
CA LYS A 69 -16.61 11.57 -4.96
C LYS A 69 -18.00 11.16 -5.47
N ASP A 70 -18.25 9.87 -5.56
CA ASP A 70 -19.47 9.33 -6.18
C ASP A 70 -20.59 9.09 -5.17
N PHE A 71 -20.40 9.47 -3.90
CA PHE A 71 -21.35 9.20 -2.81
C PHE A 71 -22.79 9.64 -3.11
N ALA A 72 -22.97 10.87 -3.61
CA ALA A 72 -24.31 11.43 -3.87
C ALA A 72 -25.02 10.72 -5.04
N LEU A 73 -24.26 10.32 -6.07
CA LEU A 73 -24.79 9.62 -7.22
C LEU A 73 -25.12 8.15 -6.88
N ASP A 74 -24.26 7.52 -6.08
CA ASP A 74 -24.44 6.15 -5.59
C ASP A 74 -25.60 6.02 -4.61
N ALA A 75 -25.88 7.05 -3.82
CA ALA A 75 -27.04 7.09 -2.92
C ALA A 75 -28.37 6.99 -3.67
N LEU A 76 -28.42 7.56 -4.89
CA LEU A 76 -29.61 7.55 -5.75
C LEU A 76 -29.73 6.24 -6.53
N ASN A 77 -28.62 5.75 -7.10
CA ASN A 77 -28.63 4.62 -8.03
C ASN A 77 -28.49 3.24 -7.35
N HIS A 78 -27.89 3.20 -6.16
CA HIS A 78 -27.55 1.95 -5.48
C HIS A 78 -27.76 2.04 -3.95
N PRO A 79 -29.00 2.25 -3.48
CA PRO A 79 -29.30 2.38 -2.05
C PRO A 79 -28.95 1.13 -1.22
N GLN A 80 -28.88 -0.04 -1.85
CA GLN A 80 -28.52 -1.32 -1.23
C GLN A 80 -27.04 -1.47 -0.85
N ARG A 81 -26.16 -0.56 -1.30
CA ARG A 81 -24.71 -0.65 -1.03
C ARG A 81 -24.44 -0.47 0.46
N VAL A 82 -23.50 -1.24 0.99
CA VAL A 82 -23.15 -1.27 2.43
C VAL A 82 -22.78 0.12 2.98
N LEU A 83 -22.20 0.99 2.14
CA LEU A 83 -21.88 2.38 2.48
C LEU A 83 -23.13 3.26 2.60
N GLN A 84 -24.12 3.09 1.71
CA GLN A 84 -25.36 3.86 1.66
C GLN A 84 -26.38 3.40 2.71
N THR A 85 -26.33 2.13 3.12
CA THR A 85 -27.12 1.59 4.24
C THR A 85 -26.64 2.10 5.61
N GLY A 86 -25.58 2.91 5.68
CA GLY A 86 -25.06 3.47 6.93
C GLY A 86 -24.33 2.46 7.83
N ARG A 87 -24.07 1.23 7.34
CA ARG A 87 -23.33 0.20 8.09
C ARG A 87 -21.86 0.58 8.33
N ILE A 88 -21.33 1.46 7.48
CA ILE A 88 -19.98 2.02 7.57
C ILE A 88 -20.04 3.50 7.18
N THR A 89 -19.39 4.38 7.94
CA THR A 89 -19.34 5.81 7.63
C THR A 89 -18.11 6.19 6.80
N LEU A 90 -18.24 7.20 5.95
CA LEU A 90 -17.14 7.77 5.15
C LEU A 90 -15.94 8.19 6.02
N GLY A 91 -16.21 8.73 7.21
CA GLY A 91 -15.17 9.13 8.17
C GLY A 91 -14.36 7.94 8.71
N GLN A 92 -14.99 6.79 8.94
CA GLN A 92 -14.31 5.58 9.39
C GLN A 92 -13.39 5.01 8.29
N LEU A 93 -13.86 4.99 7.04
CA LEU A 93 -13.05 4.60 5.87
C LEU A 93 -11.83 5.52 5.70
N ARG A 94 -12.04 6.83 5.84
CA ARG A 94 -10.97 7.83 5.73
C ARG A 94 -9.95 7.68 6.86
N GLY A 95 -10.40 7.41 8.09
CA GLY A 95 -9.53 7.11 9.23
C GLY A 95 -8.69 5.86 8.99
N LEU A 96 -9.31 4.77 8.54
CA LEU A 96 -8.62 3.52 8.22
C LEU A 96 -7.59 3.71 7.11
N ALA A 97 -7.94 4.40 6.02
CA ALA A 97 -7.02 4.67 4.92
C ALA A 97 -5.82 5.54 5.34
N ARG A 98 -6.02 6.51 6.25
CA ARG A 98 -4.93 7.31 6.84
C ARG A 98 -4.04 6.48 7.75
N LEU A 99 -4.60 5.61 8.59
CA LEU A 99 -3.83 4.73 9.48
C LEU A 99 -2.97 3.76 8.69
N ILE A 100 -3.53 3.13 7.66
CA ILE A 100 -2.81 2.22 6.76
C ILE A 100 -1.68 2.97 6.06
N ARG A 101 -1.95 4.16 5.50
CA ARG A 101 -0.89 4.97 4.89
C ARG A 101 0.21 5.34 5.89
N ALA A 102 -0.16 5.79 7.09
CA ALA A 102 0.79 6.22 8.10
C ALA A 102 1.69 5.07 8.56
N SER A 103 1.14 3.86 8.73
CA SER A 103 1.93 2.69 9.09
C SER A 103 2.96 2.33 8.01
N TYR A 104 2.56 2.32 6.73
CA TYR A 104 3.49 2.06 5.63
C TYR A 104 4.57 3.13 5.48
N ILE A 105 4.20 4.42 5.54
CA ILE A 105 5.18 5.52 5.49
C ILE A 105 6.17 5.40 6.65
N CYS A 106 5.70 5.11 7.86
CA CYS A 106 6.57 4.98 9.02
C CYS A 106 7.51 3.77 8.92
N SER A 107 7.07 2.66 8.30
CA SER A 107 7.91 1.49 8.01
C SER A 107 8.93 1.76 6.90
N SER A 108 8.52 2.46 5.85
CA SER A 108 9.40 2.86 4.74
C SER A 108 10.48 3.85 5.18
N LEU A 109 10.11 4.87 5.97
CA LEU A 109 11.04 5.87 6.50
C LEU A 109 12.09 5.22 7.41
N ARG A 110 11.70 4.20 8.19
CA ARG A 110 12.63 3.40 8.99
C ARG A 110 13.62 2.60 8.14
N CYS A 111 13.18 1.97 7.05
CA CYS A 111 14.08 1.27 6.12
C CYS A 111 15.05 2.23 5.43
N PHE A 112 14.59 3.41 5.02
CA PHE A 112 15.44 4.41 4.38
C PHE A 112 16.50 4.95 5.37
N ALA A 113 16.11 5.24 6.61
CA ALA A 113 17.03 5.69 7.64
C ALA A 113 18.10 4.65 7.99
N VAL A 114 17.74 3.37 8.10
CA VAL A 114 18.71 2.28 8.37
C VAL A 114 19.69 2.13 7.20
N SER A 115 19.20 2.15 5.96
CA SER A 115 20.05 2.05 4.77
C SER A 115 21.02 3.23 4.65
N ALA A 116 20.56 4.45 4.92
CA ALA A 116 21.40 5.64 4.94
C ALA A 116 22.51 5.57 6.01
N ILE A 117 22.20 5.06 7.21
CA ILE A 117 23.18 4.86 8.29
C ILE A 117 24.24 3.83 7.87
N CYS A 118 23.83 2.72 7.25
CA CYS A 118 24.74 1.68 6.75
C CYS A 118 25.67 2.20 5.66
N ILE A 119 25.15 2.96 4.69
CA ILE A 119 25.96 3.60 3.63
C ILE A 119 26.95 4.60 4.24
N SER A 120 26.54 5.39 5.25
CA SER A 120 27.42 6.35 5.93
C SER A 120 28.56 5.70 6.72
N ARG A 121 28.36 4.46 7.18
CA ARG A 121 29.39 3.65 7.87
C ARG A 121 30.31 2.96 6.88
N ALA A 122 29.78 2.39 5.80
CA ALA A 122 30.57 1.73 4.75
C ALA A 122 31.52 2.70 4.04
N SER A 123 31.09 3.95 3.79
CA SER A 123 31.97 4.98 3.22
C SER A 123 33.09 5.39 4.18
N ARG A 124 32.87 5.34 5.50
CA ARG A 124 33.87 5.70 6.50
C ARG A 124 34.97 4.63 6.67
N THR A 125 34.65 3.36 6.48
CA THR A 125 35.63 2.25 6.59
C THR A 125 36.57 2.18 5.37
N SER A 126 36.10 2.58 4.19
CA SER A 126 36.92 2.54 2.96
C SER A 126 38.07 3.58 2.94
N TYR A 127 37.99 4.65 3.73
CA TYR A 127 39.08 5.63 3.86
C TYR A 127 40.20 5.20 4.81
N CYS A 128 39.98 4.21 5.68
CA CYS A 128 41.00 3.75 6.64
C CYS A 128 41.97 2.68 6.11
N HIS A 129 41.78 2.19 4.88
CA HIS A 129 42.64 1.17 4.26
C HIS A 129 43.55 1.71 3.16
N VAL A 130 43.64 3.04 3.03
CA VAL A 130 44.55 3.74 2.11
C VAL A 130 45.55 4.55 2.94
N GLU A 131 46.33 3.87 3.79
CA GLU A 131 47.59 4.36 4.35
C GLU A 131 48.60 3.21 4.43
#